data_AF-A0A950SV97-F1
#
_entry.id   AF-A0A950SV97-F1
#
_cell.length_a   1.000
_cell.length_b   1.000
_cell.length_c   1.000
_cell.angle_alpha   90.00
_cell.angle_beta   90.00
_cell.angle_gamma   90.00
#
_symmetry.space_group_name_H-M   'P 1'
#
loop_
_entity.id
_entity.type
_entity.pdbx_description
1 polymer ?
#
loop_
_entity_poly.entity_id
_entity_poly.type
_entity_poly.pdbx_seq_one_letter_code
_entity_poly.pdbx_strand_id
1 'polypeptide(L)' 'FSSDVGHFDIPDMRMVLPEAWELVEDGLITKDDFRDFTFANAVRLFGTQNPDFFEGTPVADAAAEVLGKTPVRAAAE' A
#
# COMPACT_ATOMS: atom_id res chain seq x y z
N PHE A 1 -0.90 -4.62 3.13
CA PHE A 1 -1.97 -5.55 2.74
C PHE A 1 -1.43 -6.57 1.76
N SER A 2 -1.83 -7.83 1.91
CA SER A 2 -1.70 -8.87 0.88
C SER A 2 -3.00 -9.67 0.92
N SER A 3 -3.52 -10.04 -0.25
CA SER A 3 -4.78 -10.77 -0.35
C SER A 3 -4.64 -12.26 -0.05
N ASP A 4 -3.41 -12.78 -0.12
CA ASP A 4 -3.10 -14.23 -0.09
C ASP A 4 -3.91 -15.06 -1.10
N VAL A 5 -4.41 -14.41 -2.17
CA VAL A 5 -5.24 -15.07 -3.17
C VAL A 5 -4.38 -15.98 -4.04
N GLY A 6 -4.60 -17.29 -3.88
CA GLY A 6 -3.98 -18.33 -4.71
C GLY A 6 -4.81 -19.61 -4.81
N HIS A 7 -5.97 -19.65 -4.17
CA HIS A 7 -6.88 -20.80 -4.15
C HIS A 7 -7.81 -20.81 -5.37
N PHE A 8 -7.96 -21.99 -5.99
CA PHE A 8 -8.64 -22.20 -7.29
C PHE A 8 -10.17 -21.97 -7.25
N ASP A 9 -10.75 -21.79 -6.08
CA ASP A 9 -12.19 -21.63 -5.85
C ASP A 9 -12.64 -20.17 -5.68
N ILE A 10 -11.73 -19.19 -5.80
CA ILE A 10 -12.13 -17.77 -5.79
C ILE A 10 -12.83 -17.42 -7.11
N PRO A 11 -14.13 -17.07 -7.08
CA PRO A 11 -14.91 -16.85 -8.29
C PRO A 11 -14.59 -15.50 -8.96
N ASP A 12 -14.14 -14.50 -8.20
CA ASP A 12 -13.78 -13.18 -8.72
C ASP A 12 -12.67 -12.52 -7.90
N MET A 13 -11.45 -12.49 -8.45
CA MET A 13 -10.30 -11.86 -7.79
C MET A 13 -10.39 -10.32 -7.74
N ARG A 14 -11.33 -9.70 -8.47
CA ARG A 14 -11.51 -8.24 -8.45
C ARG A 14 -12.18 -7.76 -7.17
N MET A 15 -12.85 -8.65 -6.43
CA MET A 15 -13.63 -8.30 -5.24
C MET A 15 -12.77 -8.13 -3.99
N VAL A 16 -11.52 -8.58 -3.97
CA VAL A 16 -10.68 -8.53 -2.75
C VAL A 16 -10.58 -7.12 -2.16
N LEU A 17 -10.33 -6.10 -2.99
CA LEU A 17 -10.21 -4.72 -2.51
C LEU A 17 -11.57 -4.10 -2.14
N PRO A 18 -12.64 -4.24 -2.95
CA PRO A 18 -14.00 -3.86 -2.54
C PRO A 18 -14.43 -4.46 -1.20
N GLU A 19 -14.27 -5.77 -1.00
CA GLU A 19 -14.67 -6.45 0.24
C GLU A 19 -13.84 -5.96 1.44
N ALA A 20 -12.55 -5.67 1.25
CA ALA A 20 -11.75 -5.04 2.30
C ALA A 20 -12.20 -3.61 2.62
N TRP A 21 -12.72 -2.88 1.63
CA TRP A 21 -13.24 -1.52 1.80
C TRP A 21 -14.56 -1.47 2.57
N GLU A 22 -15.35 -2.54 2.57
CA GLU A 22 -16.60 -2.62 3.36
C GLU A 22 -16.35 -2.41 4.86
N LEU A 23 -15.16 -2.75 5.38
CA LEU A 23 -14.77 -2.42 6.75
C LEU A 23 -14.85 -0.90 7.04
N VAL A 24 -14.60 -0.06 6.04
CA VAL A 24 -14.75 1.40 6.13
C VAL A 24 -16.21 1.79 6.03
N GLU A 25 -16.96 1.19 5.09
CA GLU A 25 -18.37 1.51 4.85
C GLU A 25 -19.25 1.14 6.04
N ASP A 26 -18.97 0.01 6.68
CA ASP A 26 -19.62 -0.47 7.90
C ASP A 26 -19.15 0.26 9.16
N GLY A 27 -18.17 1.16 9.04
CA GLY A 27 -17.64 1.95 10.14
C GLY A 27 -16.81 1.16 11.16
N LEU A 28 -16.30 -0.01 10.78
CA LEU A 28 -15.45 -0.86 11.62
C LEU A 28 -14.02 -0.32 11.73
N ILE A 29 -13.55 0.36 10.69
CA ILE A 29 -12.27 1.08 10.65
C ILE A 29 -12.44 2.45 9.98
N THR A 30 -11.52 3.37 10.23
CA THR A 30 -11.51 4.66 9.53
C THR A 30 -10.81 4.56 8.17
N LYS A 31 -10.98 5.60 7.34
CA LYS A 31 -10.21 5.72 6.08
C LYS A 31 -8.70 5.77 6.30
N ASP A 32 -8.27 6.36 7.41
CA ASP A 32 -6.84 6.44 7.75
C ASP A 32 -6.30 5.07 8.17
N ASP A 33 -7.07 4.31 8.95
CA ASP A 33 -6.73 2.92 9.27
C ASP A 33 -6.62 2.06 8.00
N PHE A 34 -7.56 2.25 7.05
CA PHE A 34 -7.51 1.53 5.78
C PHE A 34 -6.29 1.92 4.93
N ARG A 35 -5.90 3.21 4.91
CA ARG A 35 -4.66 3.67 4.26
C ARG A 35 -3.44 3.02 4.91
N ASP A 36 -3.38 2.95 6.24
CA ASP A 36 -2.29 2.30 6.94
C ASP A 36 -2.25 0.79 6.62
N PHE A 37 -3.39 0.12 6.60
CA PHE A 37 -3.52 -1.30 6.27
C PHE A 37 -3.10 -1.63 4.82
N THR A 38 -3.56 -0.84 3.86
CA THR A 38 -3.35 -1.09 2.43
C THR A 38 -2.02 -0.57 1.90
N PHE A 39 -1.48 0.50 2.48
CA PHE A 39 -0.29 1.17 1.94
C PHE A 39 0.78 1.42 3.00
N ALA A 40 0.52 2.30 3.97
CA ALA A 40 1.62 2.89 4.74
C ALA A 40 2.34 1.89 5.65
N ASN A 41 1.67 0.86 6.18
CA ASN A 41 2.35 -0.20 6.93
C ASN A 41 3.26 -1.06 6.05
N ALA A 42 2.89 -1.31 4.80
CA ALA A 42 3.76 -2.01 3.85
C ALA A 42 4.98 -1.15 3.50
N VAL A 43 4.77 0.16 3.29
CA VAL A 43 5.87 1.11 3.08
C VAL A 43 6.83 1.12 4.26
N ARG A 44 6.32 1.22 5.49
CA ARG A 44 7.16 1.19 6.71
C ARG A 44 7.91 -0.14 6.84
N LEU A 45 7.25 -1.27 6.57
CA LEU A 45 7.85 -2.60 6.65
C LEU A 45 9.07 -2.75 5.75
N PHE A 46 8.94 -2.44 4.45
CA PHE A 46 10.03 -2.60 3.49
C PHE A 46 11.01 -1.41 3.50
N GLY A 47 10.48 -0.21 3.67
CA GLY A 47 11.21 1.06 3.54
C GLY A 47 12.04 1.48 4.76
N THR A 48 11.79 0.89 5.94
CA THR A 48 12.60 1.19 7.14
C THR A 48 14.01 0.62 7.02
N GLN A 49 14.14 -0.62 6.51
CA GLN A 49 15.44 -1.28 6.37
C GLN A 49 16.14 -0.89 5.06
N ASN A 50 15.38 -0.66 3.99
CA ASN A 50 15.90 -0.11 2.74
C ASN A 50 15.11 1.16 2.36
N PRO A 51 15.63 2.36 2.68
CA PRO A 51 15.04 3.63 2.31
C PRO A 51 14.59 3.80 0.86
N ASP A 52 15.33 3.20 -0.08
CA ASP A 52 15.17 3.41 -1.51
C ASP A 52 14.36 2.27 -2.16
N PHE A 53 13.73 1.41 -1.35
CA PHE A 53 13.02 0.20 -1.82
C PHE A 53 11.95 0.49 -2.89
N PHE A 54 11.29 1.64 -2.81
CA PHE A 54 10.21 2.03 -3.72
C PHE A 54 10.67 2.95 -4.86
N GLU A 55 11.95 3.28 -4.95
CA GLU A 55 12.47 4.15 -6.01
C GLU A 55 12.22 3.55 -7.40
N GLY A 56 11.92 4.43 -8.37
CA GLY A 56 11.54 4.04 -9.73
C GLY A 56 10.14 3.42 -9.87
N THR A 57 9.35 3.35 -8.79
CA THR A 57 7.95 2.92 -8.84
C THR A 57 7.00 4.13 -8.90
N PRO A 58 5.76 3.96 -9.40
CA PRO A 58 4.76 5.03 -9.39
C PRO A 58 4.38 5.56 -8.00
N VAL A 59 4.73 4.84 -6.93
CA VAL A 59 4.40 5.21 -5.54
C VAL A 59 5.59 5.81 -4.78
N ALA A 60 6.72 6.05 -5.46
CA ALA A 60 7.96 6.52 -4.82
C ALA A 60 7.74 7.78 -3.96
N ASP A 61 7.10 8.81 -4.51
CA ASP A 61 6.85 10.07 -3.80
C ASP A 61 5.97 9.87 -2.54
N ALA A 62 4.89 9.11 -2.66
CA ALA A 62 3.99 8.82 -1.54
C ALA A 62 4.67 7.94 -0.48
N ALA A 63 5.53 7.02 -0.89
CA ALA A 63 6.30 6.20 0.03
C ALA A 63 7.35 7.04 0.78
N ALA A 64 8.03 7.96 0.09
CA ALA A 64 8.98 8.89 0.70
C ALA A 64 8.30 9.78 1.74
N GLU A 65 7.09 10.28 1.46
CA GLU A 65 6.28 11.03 2.42
C GLU A 65 6.00 10.22 3.70
N VAL A 66 5.57 8.96 3.56
CA VAL A 66 5.33 8.06 4.71
C VAL A 66 6.60 7.82 5.53
N LEU A 67 7.76 7.76 4.88
CA LEU A 67 9.06 7.56 5.53
C LEU A 67 9.68 8.85 6.07
N GLY A 68 9.07 10.02 5.85
CA GLY A 68 9.61 11.32 6.23
C GLY A 68 10.89 11.70 5.45
N LYS A 69 11.04 11.20 4.22
CA LYS A 69 12.18 11.46 3.34
C LYS A 69 11.81 12.44 2.24
N THR A 70 12.83 13.16 1.74
CA THR A 70 12.70 13.90 0.49
C THR A 70 12.87 12.92 -0.67
N PRO A 71 11.92 12.80 -1.62
CA PRO A 71 12.05 11.91 -2.76
C PRO A 71 13.28 12.27 -3.59
N VAL A 72 14.07 11.28 -4.01
CA VAL A 72 15.18 11.52 -4.94
C VAL A 72 14.60 11.59 -6.34
N ARG A 73 14.44 12.81 -6.90
CA ARG A 73 14.08 12.95 -8.30
C ARG A 73 15.18 12.33 -9.16
N ALA A 74 14.85 11.26 -9.89
CA ALA A 74 15.72 10.78 -10.96
C ALA A 74 15.98 11.94 -11.94
N ALA A 75 17.25 12.23 -12.20
CA ALA A 75 17.64 13.16 -13.24
C ALA A 75 17.09 12.60 -14.56
N ALA A 76 16.19 13.35 -15.19
CA ALA A 76 15.66 13.00 -16.50
C ALA A 76 16.82 12.97 -17.51
N GLU A 77 17.00 11.85 -18.20
CA GLU A 77 17.73 11.76 -19.47
C GLU A 77 16.78 12.06 -20.64
#